data_AF-A0A7S3EE91-F1
#
_entry.id   AF-A0A7S3EE91-F1
#
_cell.length_a   1.000
_cell.length_b   1.000
_cell.length_c   1.000
_cell.angle_alpha   90.00
_cell.angle_beta   90.00
_cell.angle_gamma   90.00
#
_symmetry.space_group_name_H-M   'P 1'
#
loop_
_entity.id
_entity.type
_entity.pdbx_description
1 polymer ?
#
loop_
_entity_poly.entity_id
_entity_poly.type
_entity_poly.pdbx_seq_one_letter_code
_entity_poly.pdbx_strand_id
1 'polypeptide(L)'
;MGLDWAGESLADRRKSEETRLFREISRGQQKEHKRQPRPGSLRYFLRGKNEGPTAGDVVIGEKTRLKRKSYDMYLRKFMYGAALDEALTKKRIDVTAAVIEDLIQREGLRIALSNRSPERLIPVLQCLERNVSDPRYAELMLVVSNMVLDLYSKVVGRWVEVDTALARVHRAVQRETQAKNDLMCLVGMMELAIGTPAADPIQVLDNA
;
A
#
# COMPACT_ATOMS: atom_id res chain seq x y z
N MET A 1 6.42 40.54 -96.81
CA MET A 1 7.33 40.10 -95.72
C MET A 1 6.45 39.55 -94.62
N GLY A 2 6.58 38.25 -94.36
CA GLY A 2 5.57 37.40 -93.72
C GLY A 2 5.35 37.67 -92.24
N LEU A 3 4.11 37.45 -91.82
CA LEU A 3 3.70 37.34 -90.42
C LEU A 3 4.23 36.01 -89.86
N ASP A 4 5.20 36.08 -88.94
CA ASP A 4 5.62 34.90 -88.18
C ASP A 4 4.60 34.59 -87.07
N TRP A 5 3.89 33.51 -87.32
CA TRP A 5 2.84 32.91 -86.50
C TRP A 5 3.49 32.13 -85.36
N ALA A 6 3.88 32.79 -84.27
CA ALA A 6 4.31 32.11 -83.03
C ALA A 6 3.08 31.62 -82.24
N GLY A 7 2.30 30.72 -82.86
CA GLY A 7 1.22 30.00 -82.21
C GLY A 7 1.78 28.81 -81.43
N GLU A 8 2.33 29.05 -80.23
CA GLU A 8 2.42 27.99 -79.23
C GLU A 8 0.98 27.53 -78.93
N SER A 9 0.59 26.45 -79.60
CA SER A 9 -0.73 25.83 -79.52
C SER A 9 -1.14 25.68 -78.05
N LEU A 10 -2.27 26.28 -77.67
CA LEU A 10 -2.88 26.10 -76.34
C LEU A 10 -3.11 24.61 -76.02
N ALA A 11 -3.17 23.74 -77.04
CA ALA A 11 -3.24 22.29 -76.88
C ALA A 11 -1.92 21.69 -76.36
N ASP A 12 -0.76 22.23 -76.74
CA ASP A 12 0.55 21.78 -76.24
C ASP A 12 0.80 22.29 -74.82
N ARG A 13 0.34 23.51 -74.49
CA ARG A 13 0.35 24.00 -73.10
C ARG A 13 -0.54 23.16 -72.19
N ARG A 14 -1.77 22.83 -72.59
CA ARG A 14 -2.68 21.95 -71.81
C ARG A 14 -2.14 20.53 -71.64
N LYS A 15 -1.59 19.91 -72.70
CA LYS A 15 -0.95 18.58 -72.58
C LYS A 15 0.28 18.61 -71.68
N SER A 16 1.06 19.69 -71.68
CA SER A 16 2.20 19.86 -70.79
C SER A 16 1.80 20.05 -69.32
N GLU A 17 0.68 20.72 -69.06
CA GLU A 17 0.12 20.93 -67.73
C GLU A 17 -0.57 19.67 -67.20
N GLU A 18 -1.33 18.96 -68.04
CA GLU A 18 -1.93 17.67 -67.69
C GLU A 18 -0.87 16.62 -67.37
N THR A 19 0.22 16.55 -68.13
CA THR A 19 1.32 15.63 -67.83
C THR A 19 2.12 16.02 -66.60
N ARG A 20 2.22 17.33 -66.28
CA ARG A 20 2.80 17.81 -65.01
C ARG A 20 1.91 17.45 -63.83
N LEU A 21 0.60 17.68 -63.95
CA LEU A 21 -0.39 17.34 -62.92
C LEU A 21 -0.47 15.82 -62.72
N PHE A 22 -0.46 15.01 -63.78
CA PHE A 22 -0.42 13.54 -63.66
C PHE A 22 0.85 13.08 -62.95
N ARG A 23 2.00 13.71 -63.24
CA ARG A 23 3.28 13.41 -62.58
C ARG A 23 3.31 13.84 -61.12
N GLU A 24 2.63 14.93 -60.76
CA GLU A 24 2.48 15.39 -59.37
C GLU A 24 1.52 14.51 -58.56
N ILE A 25 0.37 14.12 -59.14
CA ILE A 25 -0.58 13.20 -58.51
C ILE A 25 0.07 11.81 -58.31
N SER A 26 0.89 11.36 -59.27
CA SER A 26 1.65 10.11 -59.16
C SER A 26 2.75 10.15 -58.09
N ARG A 27 3.35 11.32 -57.85
CA ARG A 27 4.34 11.54 -56.78
C ARG A 27 3.69 11.50 -55.39
N GLY A 28 2.45 11.96 -55.26
CA GLY A 28 1.70 11.94 -54.00
C GLY A 28 1.21 10.55 -53.55
N GLN A 29 1.13 9.57 -54.47
CA GLN A 29 0.60 8.23 -54.17
C GLN A 29 1.64 7.10 -54.10
N GLN A 30 2.94 7.41 -54.25
CA GLN A 30 3.97 6.42 -53.93
C GLN A 30 4.07 6.22 -52.41
N LYS A 31 3.19 5.38 -51.86
CA LYS A 31 3.43 4.76 -50.55
C LYS A 31 4.72 3.95 -50.67
N GLU A 32 5.78 4.42 -50.02
CA GLU A 32 7.05 3.71 -49.96
C GLU A 32 6.80 2.27 -49.47
N HIS A 33 6.99 1.28 -50.36
CA HIS A 33 7.08 -0.11 -49.96
C HIS A 33 8.37 -0.28 -49.15
N LYS A 34 8.26 -0.20 -47.82
CA LYS A 34 9.38 -0.45 -46.90
C LYS A 34 9.96 -1.83 -47.22
N ARG A 35 11.19 -1.86 -47.75
CA ARG A 35 11.89 -3.10 -48.09
C ARG A 35 12.05 -3.92 -46.82
N GLN A 36 11.55 -5.16 -46.85
CA GLN A 36 11.68 -6.05 -45.70
C GLN A 36 13.17 -6.32 -45.42
N PRO A 37 13.67 -6.05 -44.19
CA PRO A 37 15.07 -6.33 -43.87
C PRO A 37 15.38 -7.82 -44.01
N ARG A 38 16.61 -8.14 -44.43
CA ARG A 38 17.08 -9.51 -44.66
C ARG A 38 17.23 -10.27 -43.33
N PRO A 39 16.85 -11.56 -43.25
CA PRO A 39 17.07 -12.40 -42.07
C PRO A 39 18.54 -12.37 -41.61
N GLY A 40 18.77 -12.34 -40.30
CA GLY A 40 20.13 -12.31 -39.70
C GLY A 40 20.80 -10.93 -39.61
N SER A 41 20.19 -9.88 -40.16
CA SER A 41 20.69 -8.51 -39.97
C SER A 41 20.18 -7.89 -38.66
N LEU A 42 20.95 -6.98 -38.04
CA LEU A 42 20.49 -6.21 -36.86
C LEU A 42 19.16 -5.48 -37.14
N ARG A 43 18.98 -4.98 -38.37
CA ARG A 43 17.72 -4.34 -38.82
C ARG A 43 16.53 -5.30 -38.87
N TYR A 44 16.77 -6.60 -39.06
CA TYR A 44 15.73 -7.62 -39.00
C TYR A 44 15.29 -7.87 -37.56
N PHE A 45 16.23 -7.95 -36.62
CA PHE A 45 15.93 -8.10 -35.18
C PHE A 45 15.28 -6.86 -34.56
N LEU A 46 15.59 -5.67 -35.06
CA LEU A 46 14.98 -4.41 -34.61
C LEU A 46 13.65 -4.09 -35.34
N ARG A 47 13.19 -4.95 -36.26
CA ARG A 47 11.88 -4.80 -36.92
C ARG A 47 10.76 -4.88 -35.87
N GLY A 48 9.79 -3.97 -35.90
CA GLY A 48 8.66 -3.96 -34.97
C GLY A 48 8.83 -3.09 -33.72
N LYS A 49 10.07 -2.67 -33.39
CA LYS A 49 10.34 -1.85 -32.18
C LYS A 49 9.72 -0.45 -32.23
N ASN A 50 9.47 0.07 -33.43
CA ASN A 50 8.91 1.40 -33.67
C ASN A 50 7.47 1.35 -34.22
N GLU A 51 6.81 0.19 -34.21
CA GLU A 51 5.41 0.11 -34.61
C GLU A 51 4.56 0.64 -33.45
N GLY A 52 3.84 1.74 -33.71
CA GLY A 52 2.93 2.34 -32.74
C GLY A 52 1.61 1.54 -32.64
N PRO A 53 0.84 1.74 -31.56
CA PRO A 53 -0.46 1.08 -31.40
C PRO A 53 -1.40 1.47 -32.54
N THR A 54 -2.07 0.47 -33.12
CA THR A 54 -3.04 0.65 -34.21
C THR A 54 -4.43 0.95 -33.64
N ALA A 55 -5.31 1.54 -34.45
CA ALA A 55 -6.71 1.79 -34.08
C ALA A 55 -7.43 0.46 -33.77
N GLY A 56 -7.50 0.10 -32.48
CA GLY A 56 -8.02 -1.18 -31.98
C GLY A 56 -7.18 -1.81 -30.87
N ASP A 57 -5.93 -1.36 -30.69
CA ASP A 57 -5.04 -1.90 -29.67
C ASP A 57 -5.30 -1.29 -28.29
N VAL A 58 -5.43 -2.15 -27.27
CA VAL A 58 -5.53 -1.73 -25.86
C VAL A 58 -4.12 -1.49 -25.32
N VAL A 59 -3.74 -0.23 -25.19
CA VAL A 59 -2.47 0.17 -24.56
C VAL A 59 -2.59 0.00 -23.05
N ILE A 60 -1.98 -1.05 -22.51
CA ILE A 60 -1.86 -1.23 -21.06
C ILE A 60 -0.77 -0.27 -20.57
N GLY A 61 -1.16 0.77 -19.83
CA GLY A 61 -0.20 1.70 -19.22
C GLY A 61 0.81 0.96 -18.34
N GLU A 62 2.06 1.46 -18.30
CA GLU A 62 3.06 0.94 -17.37
C GLU A 62 2.50 0.95 -15.94
N LYS A 63 2.47 -0.22 -15.31
CA LYS A 63 2.06 -0.35 -13.91
C LYS A 63 3.03 0.48 -13.06
N THR A 64 2.59 1.63 -12.58
CA THR A 64 3.37 2.43 -11.64
C THR A 64 3.61 1.60 -10.39
N ARG A 65 4.88 1.41 -10.03
CA ARG A 65 5.21 0.69 -8.80
C ARG A 65 4.73 1.52 -7.62
N LEU A 66 3.70 1.03 -6.92
CA LEU A 66 3.25 1.62 -5.66
C LEU A 66 4.44 1.73 -4.70
N LYS A 67 4.73 2.94 -4.23
CA LYS A 67 5.76 3.15 -3.22
C LYS A 67 5.32 2.42 -1.96
N ARG A 68 6.11 1.42 -1.56
CA ARG A 68 5.85 0.68 -0.33
C ARG A 68 6.00 1.62 0.85
N LYS A 69 5.12 1.44 1.83
CA LYS A 69 5.26 2.14 3.11
C LYS A 69 6.57 1.68 3.75
N SER A 70 7.19 2.60 4.47
CA SER A 70 8.50 2.37 5.06
C SER A 70 8.52 1.21 6.07
N TYR A 71 7.47 1.04 6.87
CA TYR A 71 7.37 -0.08 7.82
C TYR A 71 7.26 -1.44 7.10
N ASP A 72 6.60 -1.49 5.94
CA ASP A 72 6.49 -2.70 5.10
C ASP A 72 7.84 -3.05 4.46
N MET A 73 8.69 -2.05 4.19
CA MET A 73 10.08 -2.29 3.79
C MET A 73 10.89 -2.98 4.90
N TYR A 74 10.71 -2.56 6.16
CA TYR A 74 11.39 -3.18 7.31
C TYR A 74 10.88 -4.59 7.59
N LEU A 75 9.56 -4.83 7.48
CA LEU A 75 8.96 -6.17 7.63
C LEU A 75 9.50 -7.14 6.57
N ARG A 76 9.63 -6.70 5.31
CA ARG A 76 10.24 -7.52 4.25
C ARG A 76 11.70 -7.87 4.53
N LYS A 77 12.44 -6.97 5.20
CA LYS A 77 13.85 -7.17 5.55
C LYS A 77 14.03 -7.90 6.89
N PHE A 78 12.96 -8.41 7.51
CA PHE A 78 12.99 -9.06 8.83
C PHE A 78 13.53 -8.15 9.96
N MET A 79 13.49 -6.82 9.76
CA MET A 79 13.90 -5.84 10.75
C MET A 79 12.72 -5.45 11.64
N TYR A 80 12.29 -6.39 12.49
CA TYR A 80 11.05 -6.27 13.25
C TYR A 80 11.05 -5.11 14.26
N GLY A 81 12.18 -4.87 14.95
CA GLY A 81 12.29 -3.75 15.90
C GLY A 81 12.11 -2.39 15.23
N ALA A 82 12.76 -2.19 14.08
CA ALA A 82 12.67 -0.96 13.30
C ALA A 82 11.28 -0.75 12.68
N ALA A 83 10.63 -1.85 12.24
CA ALA A 83 9.26 -1.80 11.74
C ALA A 83 8.28 -1.29 12.82
N LEU A 84 8.40 -1.80 14.05
CA LEU A 84 7.57 -1.36 15.17
C LEU A 84 7.86 0.09 15.57
N ASP A 85 9.15 0.46 15.63
CA ASP A 85 9.54 1.84 15.97
C ASP A 85 8.95 2.84 14.96
N GLU A 86 8.98 2.51 13.67
CA GLU A 86 8.39 3.35 12.63
C GLU A 86 6.86 3.37 12.64
N ALA A 87 6.21 2.28 13.05
CA ALA A 87 4.77 2.28 13.25
C ALA A 87 4.37 3.24 14.39
N LEU A 88 5.13 3.21 15.49
CA LEU A 88 4.91 4.04 16.68
C LEU A 88 5.15 5.54 16.40
N THR A 89 6.11 5.91 15.54
CA THR A 89 6.33 7.32 15.19
C THR A 89 5.15 7.98 14.48
N LYS A 90 4.38 7.20 13.70
CA LYS A 90 3.22 7.71 12.95
C LYS A 90 2.01 8.01 13.84
N LYS A 91 2.01 7.55 15.11
CA LYS A 91 0.93 7.76 16.12
C LYS A 91 -0.48 7.41 15.62
N ARG A 92 -0.60 6.56 14.60
CA ARG A 92 -1.88 6.07 14.08
C ARG A 92 -2.06 4.63 14.53
N ILE A 93 -3.07 4.41 15.37
CA ILE A 93 -3.30 3.11 15.98
C ILE A 93 -3.55 2.01 14.96
N ASP A 94 -4.34 2.29 13.91
CA ASP A 94 -4.65 1.32 12.86
C ASP A 94 -3.38 0.80 12.16
N VAL A 95 -2.38 1.67 12.01
CA VAL A 95 -1.09 1.30 11.40
C VAL A 95 -0.26 0.47 12.37
N THR A 96 -0.22 0.87 13.64
CA THR A 96 0.53 0.14 14.68
C THR A 96 -0.07 -1.23 14.94
N ALA A 97 -1.40 -1.34 15.03
CA ALA A 97 -2.12 -2.59 15.20
C ALA A 97 -1.86 -3.54 14.02
N ALA A 98 -1.98 -3.07 12.78
CA ALA A 98 -1.67 -3.87 11.60
C ALA A 98 -0.20 -4.38 11.60
N VAL A 99 0.75 -3.54 12.00
CA VAL A 99 2.16 -3.97 12.11
C VAL A 99 2.36 -4.98 13.24
N ILE A 100 1.65 -4.85 14.36
CA ILE A 100 1.68 -5.80 15.47
C ILE A 100 1.07 -7.14 15.04
N GLU A 101 -0.06 -7.14 14.34
CA GLU A 101 -0.69 -8.34 13.77
C GLU A 101 0.26 -9.05 12.80
N ASP A 102 0.88 -8.31 11.87
CA ASP A 102 1.88 -8.85 10.94
C ASP A 102 3.06 -9.47 11.70
N LEU A 103 3.48 -8.88 12.82
CA LEU A 103 4.54 -9.41 13.67
C LEU A 103 4.10 -10.67 14.44
N ILE A 104 2.85 -10.76 14.86
CA ILE A 104 2.29 -11.95 15.51
C ILE A 104 2.21 -13.10 14.51
N GLN A 105 1.68 -12.86 13.31
CA GLN A 105 1.57 -13.87 12.24
C GLN A 105 2.93 -14.45 11.81
N ARG A 106 4.01 -13.68 11.98
CA ARG A 106 5.38 -14.09 11.65
C ARG A 106 6.18 -14.60 12.84
N GLU A 107 5.55 -14.72 14.02
CA GLU A 107 6.20 -15.01 15.30
C GLU A 107 7.37 -14.04 15.63
N GLY A 108 7.38 -12.87 14.98
CA GLY A 108 8.41 -11.85 15.08
C GLY A 108 8.19 -10.86 16.23
N LEU A 109 7.03 -10.89 16.90
CA LEU A 109 6.71 -9.97 17.99
C LEU A 109 7.69 -10.09 19.16
N ARG A 110 8.07 -11.32 19.54
CA ARG A 110 9.08 -11.57 20.59
C ARG A 110 10.39 -10.87 20.27
N ILE A 111 10.83 -11.00 19.02
CA ILE A 111 12.09 -10.46 18.52
C ILE A 111 12.00 -8.94 18.47
N ALA A 112 10.88 -8.39 17.99
CA ALA A 112 10.63 -6.95 17.95
C ALA A 112 10.71 -6.29 19.32
N LEU A 113 10.19 -6.95 20.36
CA LEU A 113 10.13 -6.44 21.73
C LEU A 113 11.40 -6.75 22.54
N SER A 114 12.15 -7.78 22.18
CA SER A 114 13.40 -8.14 22.88
C SER A 114 14.49 -7.06 22.74
N ASN A 115 15.34 -6.96 23.76
CA ASN A 115 16.56 -6.13 23.76
C ASN A 115 16.34 -4.63 23.43
N ARG A 116 15.16 -4.08 23.73
CA ARG A 116 14.92 -2.63 23.63
C ARG A 116 15.54 -1.87 24.79
N SER A 117 16.07 -0.69 24.48
CA SER A 117 16.48 0.34 25.44
C SER A 117 15.26 0.97 26.15
N PRO A 118 15.42 1.62 27.31
CA PRO A 118 14.29 2.25 28.02
C PRO A 118 13.55 3.25 27.12
N GLU A 119 14.30 4.07 26.40
CA GLU A 119 13.79 5.09 25.49
C GLU A 119 12.87 4.53 24.40
N ARG A 120 13.17 3.33 23.88
CA ARG A 120 12.35 2.68 22.84
C ARG A 120 11.21 1.84 23.41
N LEU A 121 11.29 1.47 24.68
CA LEU A 121 10.24 0.74 25.38
C LEU A 121 9.10 1.68 25.83
N ILE A 122 9.44 2.92 26.23
CA ILE A 122 8.45 3.91 26.68
C ILE A 122 7.34 4.17 25.64
N PRO A 123 7.62 4.40 24.34
CA PRO A 123 6.58 4.58 23.33
C PRO A 123 5.65 3.36 23.17
N VAL A 124 6.18 2.15 23.38
CA VAL A 124 5.37 0.91 23.37
C VAL A 124 4.40 0.92 24.54
N LEU A 125 4.89 1.23 25.75
CA LEU A 125 4.05 1.29 26.96
C LEU A 125 3.01 2.41 26.89
N GLN A 126 3.35 3.56 26.32
CA GLN A 126 2.40 4.65 26.08
C GLN A 126 1.32 4.26 25.06
N CYS A 127 1.70 3.48 24.05
CA CYS A 127 0.76 2.92 23.08
C CYS A 127 -0.23 1.96 23.79
N LEU A 128 0.28 1.08 24.67
CA LEU A 128 -0.58 0.20 25.49
C LEU A 128 -1.51 1.01 26.39
N GLU A 129 -0.99 1.97 27.15
CA GLU A 129 -1.78 2.80 28.07
C GLU A 129 -2.97 3.47 27.37
N ARG A 130 -2.76 3.99 26.15
CA ARG A 130 -3.79 4.70 25.41
C ARG A 130 -4.86 3.78 24.82
N ASN A 131 -4.47 2.57 24.44
CA ASN A 131 -5.27 1.72 23.56
C ASN A 131 -5.92 0.54 24.28
N VAL A 132 -5.56 0.29 25.55
CA VAL A 132 -6.19 -0.74 26.39
C VAL A 132 -7.69 -0.44 26.63
N SER A 133 -8.09 0.83 26.62
CA SER A 133 -9.48 1.25 26.73
C SER A 133 -10.30 1.04 25.45
N ASP A 134 -9.65 0.89 24.30
CA ASP A 134 -10.34 0.69 23.03
C ASP A 134 -10.66 -0.79 22.83
N PRO A 135 -11.94 -1.22 22.87
CA PRO A 135 -12.31 -2.64 22.82
C PRO A 135 -11.90 -3.32 21.51
N ARG A 136 -11.79 -2.56 20.42
CA ARG A 136 -11.39 -3.06 19.09
C ARG A 136 -9.97 -3.61 19.06
N TYR A 137 -9.07 -3.04 19.86
CA TYR A 137 -7.65 -3.39 19.88
C TYR A 137 -7.24 -4.00 21.23
N ALA A 138 -8.15 -4.07 22.21
CA ALA A 138 -7.87 -4.50 23.56
C ALA A 138 -7.23 -5.91 23.61
N GLU A 139 -7.71 -6.85 22.80
CA GLU A 139 -7.15 -8.21 22.75
C GLU A 139 -5.69 -8.21 22.27
N LEU A 140 -5.42 -7.52 21.15
CA LEU A 140 -4.06 -7.39 20.62
C LEU A 140 -3.14 -6.69 21.62
N MET A 141 -3.62 -5.63 22.27
CA MET A 141 -2.84 -4.91 23.29
C MET A 141 -2.59 -5.80 24.52
N LEU A 142 -3.52 -6.67 24.89
CA LEU A 142 -3.35 -7.63 25.98
C LEU A 142 -2.24 -8.64 25.65
N VAL A 143 -2.23 -9.20 24.43
CA VAL A 143 -1.16 -10.10 23.96
C VAL A 143 0.20 -9.41 24.04
N VAL A 144 0.31 -8.18 23.53
CA VAL A 144 1.54 -7.40 23.60
C VAL A 144 1.94 -7.12 25.05
N SER A 145 0.97 -6.78 25.92
CA SER A 145 1.24 -6.48 27.33
C SER A 145 1.81 -7.68 28.08
N ASN A 146 1.23 -8.87 27.90
CA ASN A 146 1.73 -10.11 28.47
C ASN A 146 3.15 -10.38 27.99
N MET A 147 3.40 -10.20 26.70
CA MET A 147 4.72 -10.43 26.11
C MET A 147 5.78 -9.48 26.67
N VAL A 148 5.43 -8.21 26.87
CA VAL A 148 6.32 -7.22 27.49
C VAL A 148 6.60 -7.59 28.95
N LEU A 149 5.58 -7.98 29.72
CA LEU A 149 5.75 -8.41 31.11
C LEU A 149 6.65 -9.64 31.22
N ASP A 150 6.46 -10.64 30.36
CA ASP A 150 7.29 -11.84 30.35
C ASP A 150 8.77 -11.52 30.07
N LEU A 151 9.03 -10.70 29.05
CA LEU A 151 10.40 -10.33 28.66
C LEU A 151 11.10 -9.43 29.69
N TYR A 152 10.38 -8.51 30.31
CA TYR A 152 10.96 -7.48 31.15
C TYR A 152 10.76 -7.68 32.65
N SER A 153 9.98 -8.68 33.08
CA SER A 153 9.72 -9.03 34.50
C SER A 153 10.96 -9.00 35.40
N LYS A 154 12.09 -9.54 34.92
CA LYS A 154 13.37 -9.62 35.66
C LYS A 154 14.15 -8.29 35.71
N VAL A 155 13.75 -7.32 34.91
CA VAL A 155 14.44 -6.04 34.69
C VAL A 155 13.64 -4.86 35.25
N VAL A 156 12.36 -5.08 35.62
CA VAL A 156 11.51 -4.13 36.35
C VAL A 156 12.21 -3.64 37.62
N GLY A 157 12.14 -2.34 37.90
CA GLY A 157 12.78 -1.71 39.06
C GLY A 157 14.15 -1.10 38.79
N ARG A 158 14.74 -1.29 37.60
CA ARG A 158 16.01 -0.64 37.23
C ARG A 158 15.85 0.77 36.71
N TRP A 159 14.73 1.05 36.03
CA TRP A 159 14.50 2.28 35.30
C TRP A 159 13.17 2.90 35.73
N VAL A 160 13.25 3.99 36.51
CA VAL A 160 12.07 4.66 37.10
C VAL A 160 11.05 5.10 36.03
N GLU A 161 11.51 5.54 34.86
CA GLU A 161 10.65 5.97 33.76
C GLU A 161 9.80 4.82 33.18
N VAL A 162 10.37 3.61 33.11
CA VAL A 162 9.65 2.43 32.64
C VAL A 162 8.69 1.92 33.70
N ASP A 163 9.10 1.94 34.97
CA ASP A 163 8.25 1.50 36.09
C ASP A 163 7.03 2.42 36.24
N THR A 164 7.20 3.73 36.10
CA THR A 164 6.08 4.69 36.09
C THR A 164 5.15 4.50 34.90
N ALA A 165 5.69 4.19 33.71
CA ALA A 165 4.88 3.84 32.54
C ALA A 165 4.10 2.54 32.75
N LEU A 166 4.73 1.48 33.28
CA LEU A 166 4.07 0.22 33.62
C LEU A 166 2.97 0.42 34.67
N ALA A 167 3.22 1.23 35.70
CA ALA A 167 2.20 1.54 36.71
C ALA A 167 0.97 2.25 36.11
N ARG A 168 1.17 3.12 35.09
CA ARG A 168 0.05 3.74 34.37
C ARG A 168 -0.75 2.73 33.57
N VAL A 169 -0.08 1.84 32.82
CA VAL A 169 -0.74 0.75 32.08
C VAL A 169 -1.53 -0.13 33.06
N HIS A 170 -0.94 -0.50 34.19
CA HIS A 170 -1.62 -1.31 35.20
C HIS A 170 -2.89 -0.63 35.74
N ARG A 171 -2.81 0.67 36.08
CA ARG A 171 -4.00 1.44 36.51
C ARG A 171 -5.05 1.59 35.41
N ALA A 172 -4.64 1.67 34.15
CA ALA A 172 -5.58 1.69 33.02
C ALA A 172 -6.34 0.35 32.93
N VAL A 173 -5.62 -0.77 32.94
CA VAL A 173 -6.22 -2.12 32.94
C VAL A 173 -7.14 -2.34 34.14
N GLN A 174 -6.73 -1.90 35.34
CA GLN A 174 -7.57 -2.00 36.54
C GLN A 174 -8.88 -1.22 36.43
N ARG A 175 -8.84 0.00 35.87
CA ARG A 175 -10.05 0.78 35.63
C ARG A 175 -10.98 0.11 34.62
N GLU A 176 -10.43 -0.42 33.53
CA GLU A 176 -11.21 -1.14 32.51
C GLU A 176 -11.85 -2.43 33.06
N THR A 177 -11.12 -3.19 33.87
CA THR A 177 -11.65 -4.41 34.50
C THR A 177 -12.76 -4.10 35.50
N GLN A 178 -12.61 -3.04 36.31
CA GLN A 178 -13.67 -2.57 37.20
C GLN A 178 -14.91 -2.12 36.41
N ALA A 179 -14.74 -1.28 35.39
CA ALA A 179 -15.84 -0.82 34.55
C ALA A 179 -16.58 -1.98 33.86
N LYS A 180 -15.85 -2.99 33.37
CA LYS A 180 -16.45 -4.21 32.79
C LYS A 180 -17.25 -5.00 33.81
N ASN A 181 -16.74 -5.16 35.03
CA ASN A 181 -17.48 -5.86 36.09
C ASN A 181 -18.76 -5.11 36.46
N ASP A 182 -18.72 -3.78 36.56
CA ASP A 182 -19.90 -2.97 36.87
C ASP A 182 -20.95 -3.06 35.75
N LEU A 183 -20.52 -3.00 34.48
CA LEU A 183 -21.40 -3.20 33.33
C LEU A 183 -22.02 -4.60 33.33
N MET A 184 -21.24 -5.64 33.66
CA MET A 184 -21.74 -7.01 33.74
C MET A 184 -22.80 -7.15 34.85
N CYS A 185 -22.61 -6.52 36.01
CA CYS A 185 -23.62 -6.47 37.06
C CYS A 185 -24.91 -5.79 36.58
N LEU A 186 -24.81 -4.65 35.88
CA LEU A 186 -25.97 -3.94 35.34
C LEU A 186 -26.74 -4.77 34.30
N VAL A 187 -26.02 -5.46 33.41
CA VAL A 187 -26.63 -6.39 32.44
C VAL A 187 -27.41 -7.48 33.17
N GLY A 188 -26.81 -8.12 34.19
CA GLY A 188 -27.50 -9.14 34.98
C GLY A 188 -28.75 -8.63 35.71
N MET A 189 -28.70 -7.39 36.23
CA MET A 189 -29.89 -6.76 36.84
C MET A 189 -31.00 -6.49 35.82
N MET A 190 -30.64 -6.05 34.61
CA MET A 190 -31.60 -5.83 33.53
C MET A 190 -32.24 -7.15 33.05
N GLU A 191 -31.45 -8.22 32.92
CA GLU A 191 -31.96 -9.54 32.55
C GLU A 191 -32.97 -10.07 33.57
N LEU A 192 -32.69 -9.94 34.86
CA LEU A 192 -33.63 -10.29 35.93
C LEU A 192 -34.93 -9.47 35.86
N ALA A 193 -34.84 -8.18 35.54
CA ALA A 193 -36.00 -7.30 35.43
C ALA A 193 -36.87 -7.60 34.20
N ILE A 194 -36.25 -8.02 33.08
CA ILE A 194 -36.94 -8.32 31.82
C ILE A 194 -37.49 -9.76 31.82
N GLY A 195 -36.94 -10.64 32.65
CA GLY A 195 -37.41 -12.04 32.78
C GLY A 195 -37.01 -12.93 31.59
N THR A 196 -36.11 -12.46 30.73
CA THR A 196 -35.53 -13.24 29.64
C THR A 196 -34.06 -13.50 29.94
N PRO A 197 -33.63 -14.74 30.20
CA PRO A 197 -32.21 -15.05 30.25
C PRO A 197 -31.63 -14.87 28.85
N ALA A 198 -30.73 -13.90 28.66
CA ALA A 198 -29.98 -13.76 27.43
C ALA A 198 -28.90 -14.85 27.37
N ALA A 199 -28.77 -15.50 26.21
CA ALA A 199 -27.64 -16.39 25.95
C ALA A 199 -26.32 -15.60 26.05
N ASP A 200 -25.32 -16.24 26.66
CA ASP A 200 -23.98 -15.73 27.01
C ASP A 200 -23.58 -14.40 26.33
N PRO A 201 -23.51 -13.28 27.06
CA PRO A 201 -23.13 -11.98 26.49
C PRO A 201 -21.68 -11.93 25.98
N ILE A 202 -20.90 -13.00 26.18
CA ILE A 202 -19.47 -13.07 25.87
C ILE A 202 -19.22 -13.62 24.45
N GLN A 203 -20.09 -14.46 23.89
CA GLN A 203 -19.81 -15.14 22.60
C GLN A 203 -20.06 -14.30 21.34
N VAL A 204 -20.73 -13.15 21.45
CA VAL A 204 -21.04 -12.31 20.27
C VAL A 204 -19.78 -11.60 19.74
N LEU A 205 -18.72 -11.49 20.54
CA LEU A 205 -17.47 -10.82 20.14
C LEU A 205 -16.41 -11.75 19.54
N ASP A 206 -16.54 -13.07 19.66
CA ASP A 206 -15.58 -14.05 19.12
C ASP A 206 -15.86 -14.44 17.65
N ASN A 207 -16.98 -13.96 17.08
CA ASN A 207 -17.40 -14.25 15.70
C ASN A 207 -17.48 -12.97 14.84
N ALA A 208 -16.38 -12.25 14.68
CA ALA A 208 -16.23 -11.18 13.68
C ALA A 208 -14.80 -11.10 13.13
#